data_AF-A0A8T6A9X9-F1
#
_entry.id   AF-A0A8T6A9X9-F1
#
_cell.length_a   1.000
_cell.length_b   1.000
_cell.length_c   1.000
_cell.angle_alpha   90.00
_cell.angle_beta   90.00
_cell.angle_gamma   90.00
#
_symmetry.space_group_name_H-M   'P 1'
#
loop_
_entity.id
_entity.type
_entity.pdbx_description
1 polymer ?
#
loop_
_entity_poly.entity_id
_entity_poly.type
_entity_poly.pdbx_seq_one_letter_code
_entity_poly.pdbx_strand_id
1 'polypeptide(L)'
;MNLTLNNFMAYILAITMVIQSYSKVFFASDTIFQNIFFYALVFFSILIVSISKFRLIDIFLIITSLIIYLAFGNGFALKLFLVSLAVRCLDINKLLRCYLLLATIAFITVILFNVGGDNSLIYFKGDGVFRIARETLGFDNPNKPFY
;
A
#
# COMPACT_ATOMS: atom_id res chain seq x y z
N MET A 1 -10.31 -17.98 -11.73
CA MET A 1 -11.09 -17.34 -10.63
C MET A 1 -12.45 -16.94 -11.18
N ASN A 2 -13.55 -17.28 -10.49
CA ASN A 2 -14.90 -16.85 -10.91
C ASN A 2 -15.04 -15.31 -10.76
N LEU A 3 -15.90 -14.68 -11.56
CA LEU A 3 -16.10 -13.23 -11.62
C LEU A 3 -16.46 -12.62 -10.25
N THR A 4 -17.34 -13.27 -9.47
CA THR A 4 -17.73 -12.78 -8.14
C THR A 4 -16.54 -12.72 -7.18
N LEU A 5 -15.73 -13.80 -7.15
CA LEU A 5 -14.54 -13.89 -6.32
C LEU A 5 -13.47 -12.88 -6.76
N ASN A 6 -13.32 -12.67 -8.07
CA ASN A 6 -12.41 -11.68 -8.62
C ASN A 6 -12.77 -10.25 -8.15
N ASN A 7 -14.05 -9.88 -8.26
CA ASN A 7 -14.52 -8.57 -7.83
C ASN A 7 -14.32 -8.35 -6.32
N PHE A 8 -14.65 -9.37 -5.52
CA PHE A 8 -14.48 -9.33 -4.08
C PHE A 8 -13.01 -9.12 -3.67
N MET A 9 -12.09 -9.87 -4.31
CA MET A 9 -10.66 -9.73 -4.09
C MET A 9 -10.13 -8.37 -4.53
N ALA A 10 -10.66 -7.79 -5.62
CA ALA A 10 -10.31 -6.45 -6.07
C ALA A 10 -10.70 -5.37 -5.04
N TYR A 11 -11.89 -5.50 -4.42
CA TYR A 11 -12.32 -4.57 -3.37
C TYR A 11 -11.46 -4.70 -2.11
N ILE A 12 -11.16 -5.92 -1.66
CA ILE A 12 -10.30 -6.12 -0.49
C ILE A 12 -8.88 -5.59 -0.74
N LEU A 13 -8.32 -5.85 -1.93
CA LEU A 13 -7.01 -5.33 -2.30
C LEU A 13 -7.01 -3.80 -2.31
N ALA A 14 -8.05 -3.16 -2.85
CA ALA A 14 -8.18 -1.70 -2.81
C ALA A 14 -8.25 -1.15 -1.37
N ILE A 15 -9.04 -1.78 -0.49
CA ILE A 15 -9.14 -1.39 0.93
C ILE A 15 -7.78 -1.49 1.63
N THR A 16 -7.11 -2.63 1.49
CA THR A 16 -5.79 -2.86 2.12
C THR A 16 -4.72 -1.93 1.57
N MET A 17 -4.74 -1.62 0.27
CA MET A 17 -3.84 -0.63 -0.33
C MET A 17 -4.06 0.77 0.26
N VAL A 18 -5.30 1.23 0.40
CA VAL A 18 -5.59 2.55 0.96
C VAL A 18 -5.22 2.62 2.43
N ILE A 19 -5.66 1.67 3.25
CA ILE A 19 -5.35 1.68 4.69
C ILE A 19 -3.84 1.59 4.92
N GLN A 20 -3.12 0.75 4.17
CA GLN A 20 -1.66 0.70 4.26
C GLN A 20 -1.00 2.01 3.82
N SER A 21 -1.51 2.68 2.78
CA SER A 21 -0.94 3.95 2.30
C SER A 21 -1.11 5.07 3.33
N TYR A 22 -2.23 5.09 4.04
CA TYR A 22 -2.52 6.06 5.10
C TYR A 22 -2.16 5.56 6.51
N SER A 23 -1.54 4.39 6.67
CA SER A 23 -1.34 3.79 7.99
C SER A 23 -0.43 4.63 8.88
N LYS A 24 0.60 5.26 8.29
CA LYS A 24 1.46 6.21 9.02
C LYS A 24 0.70 7.43 9.52
N VAL A 25 -0.35 7.85 8.80
CA VAL A 25 -1.16 9.02 9.16
C VAL A 25 -2.20 8.63 10.22
N PHE A 26 -2.93 7.54 10.01
CA PHE A 26 -3.98 7.08 10.92
C PHE A 26 -3.45 6.49 12.22
N PHE A 27 -2.27 5.86 12.18
CA PHE A 27 -1.67 5.16 13.32
C PHE A 27 -0.28 5.73 13.65
N ALA A 28 -0.11 7.05 13.50
CA ALA A 28 1.14 7.77 13.73
C ALA A 28 1.90 7.35 15.00
N SER A 29 1.17 7.17 16.10
CA SER A 29 1.69 6.82 17.42
C SER A 29 1.76 5.31 17.68
N ASP A 30 1.26 4.46 16.78
CA ASP A 30 1.15 3.02 16.98
C ASP A 30 1.80 2.23 15.84
N THR A 31 3.06 1.87 16.06
CA THR A 31 3.87 1.09 15.11
C THR A 31 3.35 -0.34 14.94
N ILE A 32 2.62 -0.89 15.92
CA ILE A 32 2.03 -2.23 15.83
C ILE A 32 0.94 -2.22 14.76
N PHE A 33 0.01 -1.25 14.80
CA PHE A 33 -1.02 -1.14 13.77
C PHE A 33 -0.43 -0.84 12.38
N GLN A 34 0.58 0.02 12.28
CA GLN A 34 1.26 0.27 11.01
C GLN A 34 1.82 -1.02 10.39
N ASN A 35 2.46 -1.86 11.21
CA ASN A 35 3.01 -3.15 10.77
C ASN A 35 1.92 -4.15 10.41
N ILE A 36 0.83 -4.24 11.20
CA ILE A 36 -0.31 -5.11 10.89
C ILE A 36 -0.87 -4.81 9.49
N PHE A 37 -1.08 -3.53 9.15
CA PHE A 37 -1.62 -3.17 7.84
C PHE A 37 -0.62 -3.39 6.69
N PHE A 38 0.68 -3.25 6.96
CA PHE A 38 1.71 -3.63 5.99
C PHE A 38 1.65 -5.14 5.68
N TYR A 39 1.69 -5.99 6.72
CA TYR A 39 1.67 -7.45 6.54
C TYR A 39 0.33 -7.95 5.99
N ALA A 40 -0.79 -7.29 6.32
CA ALA A 40 -2.09 -7.61 5.74
C ALA A 40 -2.09 -7.43 4.21
N LEU A 41 -1.53 -6.33 3.69
CA LEU A 41 -1.43 -6.10 2.25
C LEU A 41 -0.54 -7.15 1.56
N VAL A 42 0.60 -7.48 2.17
CA VAL A 42 1.51 -8.54 1.67
C VAL A 42 0.79 -9.88 1.63
N PHE A 43 0.13 -10.27 2.72
CA PHE A 43 -0.61 -11.52 2.83
C PHE A 43 -1.73 -11.61 1.78
N PHE A 44 -2.56 -10.55 1.65
CA PHE A 44 -3.64 -10.54 0.65
C PHE A 44 -3.11 -10.61 -0.77
N SER A 45 -2.00 -9.93 -1.07
CA SER A 45 -1.37 -10.00 -2.39
C SER A 45 -0.90 -11.43 -2.70
N ILE A 46 -0.26 -12.10 -1.74
CA ILE A 46 0.16 -13.51 -1.89
C ILE A 46 -1.06 -14.42 -2.07
N LEU A 47 -2.13 -14.21 -1.30
CA LEU A 47 -3.35 -15.00 -1.39
C LEU A 47 -3.99 -14.90 -2.79
N ILE A 48 -4.12 -13.69 -3.33
CA ILE A 48 -4.67 -13.44 -4.68
C ILE A 48 -3.83 -14.15 -5.75
N VAL A 49 -2.51 -14.06 -5.64
CA VAL A 49 -1.59 -14.74 -6.55
C VAL A 49 -1.72 -16.27 -6.42
N SER A 50 -1.86 -16.78 -5.20
CA SER A 50 -1.92 -18.22 -4.91
C SER A 50 -3.18 -18.91 -5.44
N ILE A 51 -4.33 -18.21 -5.45
CA ILE A 51 -5.59 -18.72 -5.99
C ILE A 51 -5.75 -18.48 -7.51
N SER A 52 -4.77 -17.81 -8.12
CA SER A 52 -4.73 -17.49 -9.54
C SER A 52 -3.86 -18.49 -10.30
N LYS A 53 -4.06 -18.62 -11.62
CA LYS A 53 -3.24 -19.53 -12.45
C LYS A 53 -1.79 -19.03 -12.45
N PHE A 54 -0.87 -19.85 -11.98
CA PHE A 54 0.56 -19.54 -11.95
C PHE A 54 1.22 -19.69 -13.33
N ARG A 55 2.05 -18.72 -13.70
CA ARG A 55 3.14 -18.92 -14.66
C ARG A 55 4.45 -19.05 -13.89
N LEU A 56 5.40 -19.85 -14.37
CA LEU A 56 6.72 -20.02 -13.75
C LEU A 56 7.43 -18.69 -13.46
N ILE A 57 7.24 -17.70 -14.33
CA ILE A 57 7.82 -16.36 -14.16
C ILE A 57 7.29 -15.65 -12.90
N ASP A 58 6.05 -15.92 -12.48
CA ASP A 58 5.46 -15.28 -11.31
C ASP A 58 6.10 -15.80 -10.02
N ILE A 59 6.39 -17.10 -9.97
CA ILE A 59 7.09 -17.75 -8.86
C ILE A 59 8.51 -17.21 -8.75
N PHE A 60 9.21 -17.12 -9.88
CA PHE A 60 10.56 -16.56 -9.94
C PHE A 60 10.59 -15.13 -9.40
N LEU A 61 9.62 -14.30 -9.78
CA LEU A 61 9.57 -12.92 -9.33
C LEU A 61 9.20 -12.80 -7.84
N ILE A 62 8.32 -13.66 -7.31
CA ILE A 62 8.03 -13.72 -5.86
C ILE A 62 9.30 -14.05 -5.08
N ILE A 63 10.05 -15.09 -5.50
CA ILE A 63 11.31 -15.48 -4.85
C ILE A 63 12.32 -14.32 -4.90
N THR A 64 12.46 -13.68 -6.06
CA THR A 64 13.38 -12.54 -6.24
C THR A 64 12.99 -11.37 -5.33
N SER A 65 11.70 -11.07 -5.21
CA SER A 65 11.21 -10.00 -4.32
C SER A 65 11.47 -10.31 -2.85
N LEU A 66 11.35 -11.58 -2.44
CA LEU A 66 11.67 -12.04 -1.09
C LEU A 66 13.17 -11.93 -0.78
N ILE A 67 14.03 -12.29 -1.74
CA ILE A 67 15.48 -12.14 -1.60
C ILE A 67 15.86 -10.66 -1.45
N ILE A 68 15.28 -9.77 -2.27
CA ILE A 68 15.52 -8.33 -2.18
C ILE A 68 15.07 -7.79 -0.81
N TYR A 69 13.92 -8.26 -0.31
CA TYR A 69 13.44 -7.90 1.03
C TYR A 69 14.43 -8.33 2.13
N LEU A 70 14.85 -9.60 2.13
CA LEU A 70 15.77 -10.13 3.13
C LEU A 70 17.16 -9.48 3.05
N ALA A 71 17.65 -9.19 1.84
CA ALA A 71 18.99 -8.65 1.62
C ALA A 71 19.10 -7.14 1.89
N PHE A 72 18.07 -6.36 1.56
CA PHE A 72 18.12 -4.89 1.64
C PHE A 72 17.20 -4.31 2.73
N GLY A 73 16.44 -5.14 3.44
CA GLY A 73 15.44 -4.69 4.43
C GLY A 73 14.32 -3.85 3.80
N ASN A 74 14.21 -3.81 2.47
CA ASN A 74 13.33 -2.89 1.77
C ASN A 74 11.95 -3.52 1.54
N GLY A 75 11.05 -3.31 2.49
CA GLY A 75 9.64 -3.72 2.40
C GLY A 75 8.86 -3.05 1.26
N PHE A 76 9.33 -1.92 0.74
CA PHE A 76 8.65 -1.20 -0.35
C PHE A 76 8.75 -1.95 -1.68
N ALA A 77 9.93 -2.46 -2.02
CA ALA A 77 10.14 -3.22 -3.27
C ALA A 77 9.29 -4.50 -3.29
N LEU A 78 9.24 -5.22 -2.17
CA LEU A 78 8.40 -6.40 -1.99
C LEU A 78 6.91 -6.07 -2.16
N LYS A 79 6.44 -5.03 -1.48
CA LYS A 79 5.04 -4.57 -1.54
C LYS A 79 4.64 -4.21 -2.97
N LEU A 80 5.44 -3.38 -3.64
CA LEU A 80 5.14 -2.90 -4.99
C LEU A 80 5.10 -4.07 -5.99
N PHE A 81 6.04 -5.01 -5.85
CA PHE A 81 6.09 -6.20 -6.68
C PHE A 81 4.85 -7.09 -6.48
N LEU A 82 4.55 -7.46 -5.23
CA LEU A 82 3.42 -8.34 -4.91
C LEU A 82 2.07 -7.74 -5.28
N VAL A 83 1.88 -6.44 -5.02
CA VAL A 83 0.65 -5.74 -5.41
C VAL A 83 0.51 -5.72 -6.93
N SER A 84 1.57 -5.43 -7.68
CA SER A 84 1.53 -5.43 -9.15
C SER A 84 1.14 -6.80 -9.70
N LEU A 85 1.69 -7.88 -9.12
CA LEU A 85 1.37 -9.24 -9.51
C LEU A 85 -0.09 -9.59 -9.17
N ALA A 86 -0.58 -9.20 -7.99
CA ALA A 86 -1.96 -9.41 -7.57
C ALA A 86 -2.96 -8.64 -8.45
N VAL A 87 -2.68 -7.38 -8.79
CA VAL A 87 -3.52 -6.56 -9.67
C VAL A 87 -3.69 -7.20 -11.04
N ARG A 88 -2.63 -7.83 -11.60
CA ARG A 88 -2.70 -8.55 -12.89
C ARG A 88 -3.69 -9.70 -12.88
N CYS A 89 -4.03 -10.24 -11.70
CA CYS A 89 -4.98 -11.33 -11.54
C CYS A 89 -6.43 -10.85 -11.38
N LEU A 90 -6.68 -9.54 -11.35
CA LEU A 90 -7.94 -8.92 -10.97
C LEU A 90 -8.52 -8.02 -12.08
N ASP A 91 -9.81 -7.70 -11.95
CA ASP A 91 -10.48 -6.66 -12.73
C ASP A 91 -9.96 -5.28 -12.30
N ILE A 92 -9.00 -4.78 -13.06
CA ILE A 92 -8.32 -3.51 -12.79
C ILE A 92 -9.29 -2.32 -12.74
N ASN A 93 -10.37 -2.35 -13.53
CA ASN A 93 -11.33 -1.25 -13.56
C ASN A 93 -12.09 -1.14 -12.23
N LYS A 94 -12.48 -2.27 -11.64
CA LYS A 94 -13.15 -2.29 -10.34
C LYS A 94 -12.20 -1.93 -9.21
N LEU A 95 -10.97 -2.45 -9.26
CA LEU A 95 -9.93 -2.10 -8.30
C LEU A 95 -9.68 -0.60 -8.30
N LEU A 96 -9.46 0.01 -9.48
CA LEU A 96 -9.17 1.44 -9.59
C LEU A 96 -10.34 2.30 -9.12
N ARG A 97 -11.59 1.97 -9.51
CA ARG A 97 -12.76 2.71 -9.04
C ARG A 97 -12.91 2.68 -7.51
N CYS A 98 -12.73 1.50 -6.92
CA CYS A 98 -12.80 1.34 -5.47
C CYS A 98 -11.65 2.05 -4.76
N TYR A 99 -10.42 1.88 -5.25
CA TYR A 99 -9.22 2.54 -4.72
C TYR A 99 -9.37 4.05 -4.74
N LEU A 100 -9.77 4.64 -5.88
CA LEU A 100 -9.94 6.09 -6.01
C LEU A 100 -11.00 6.63 -5.05
N LEU A 101 -12.15 5.94 -4.94
CA LEU A 101 -13.21 6.33 -4.01
C LEU A 101 -12.69 6.32 -2.56
N LEU A 102 -12.07 5.22 -2.13
CA LEU A 102 -11.56 5.06 -0.77
C LEU A 102 -10.41 6.01 -0.47
N ALA A 103 -9.49 6.22 -1.42
CA ALA A 103 -8.38 7.15 -1.27
C ALA A 103 -8.88 8.60 -1.13
N THR A 104 -9.93 8.96 -1.87
CA THR A 104 -10.56 10.29 -1.76
C THR A 104 -11.22 10.46 -0.39
N ILE A 105 -11.97 9.46 0.08
CA ILE A 105 -12.59 9.49 1.41
C ILE A 105 -11.51 9.60 2.50
N ALA A 106 -10.45 8.80 2.42
CA ALA A 106 -9.34 8.83 3.35
C ALA A 106 -8.66 10.22 3.37
N PHE A 107 -8.40 10.79 2.19
CA PHE A 107 -7.82 12.13 2.05
C PHE A 107 -8.69 13.21 2.69
N ILE A 108 -9.99 13.24 2.39
CA ILE A 108 -10.96 14.17 2.99
C ILE A 108 -10.96 14.00 4.51
N THR A 109 -10.93 12.76 5.00
CA THR A 109 -10.92 12.46 6.43
C THR A 109 -9.66 12.99 7.11
N VAL A 110 -8.49 12.77 6.51
CA VAL A 110 -7.21 13.27 7.04
C VAL A 110 -7.23 14.80 7.15
N ILE A 111 -7.74 15.50 6.13
CA ILE A 111 -7.81 16.97 6.11
C ILE A 111 -8.85 17.50 7.11
N LEU A 112 -10.10 17.03 7.03
CA LEU A 112 -11.19 17.60 7.84
C LEU A 112 -11.02 17.35 9.33
N PHE A 113 -10.46 16.19 9.70
CA PHE A 113 -10.28 15.80 11.09
C PHE A 113 -8.84 16.02 11.60
N ASN A 114 -7.97 16.62 10.79
CA ASN A 114 -6.55 16.86 11.09
C ASN A 114 -5.86 15.62 11.69
N VAL A 115 -6.13 14.46 11.11
CA VAL A 115 -5.62 13.17 11.62
C VAL A 115 -4.12 13.11 11.34
N GLY A 116 -3.31 13.04 12.39
CA GLY A 116 -1.85 13.14 12.29
C GLY A 116 -1.30 14.57 12.45
N GLY A 117 -2.03 15.47 13.12
CA GLY A 117 -1.74 16.90 13.26
C GLY A 117 -0.35 17.36 13.71
N ASP A 118 -0.21 18.68 13.90
CA ASP A 118 1.04 19.50 13.95
C ASP A 118 2.22 18.98 14.79
N ASN A 119 2.00 18.06 15.74
CA ASN A 119 3.05 17.46 16.57
C ASN A 119 3.61 16.13 16.02
N SER A 120 3.04 15.60 14.94
CA SER A 120 3.60 14.44 14.29
C SER A 120 4.69 14.91 13.31
N LEU A 121 5.93 14.45 13.51
CA LEU A 121 7.06 14.60 12.58
C LEU A 121 6.81 13.93 11.20
N ILE A 122 5.56 13.59 10.90
CA ILE A 122 5.11 12.93 9.67
C ILE A 122 5.05 13.95 8.54
N TYR A 123 4.66 15.19 8.83
CA TYR A 123 4.63 16.31 7.88
C TYR A 123 5.79 17.30 8.04
N PHE A 124 6.42 17.40 9.23
CA PHE A 124 7.49 18.37 9.44
C PHE A 124 8.90 17.82 9.15
N LYS A 125 9.38 18.02 7.92
CA LYS A 125 10.82 18.22 7.61
C LYS A 125 11.03 19.09 6.36
N GLY A 126 11.09 20.40 6.57
CA GLY A 126 11.72 21.38 5.67
C GLY A 126 10.78 22.38 4.99
N ASP A 127 11.11 23.66 5.06
CA ASP A 127 10.41 24.75 4.37
C ASP A 127 10.68 24.75 2.85
N GLY A 128 9.65 25.08 2.06
CA GLY A 128 9.78 25.37 0.63
C GLY A 128 8.55 25.05 -0.23
N VAL A 129 8.51 25.62 -1.45
CA VAL A 129 7.41 25.54 -2.43
C VAL A 129 7.06 24.10 -2.87
N PHE A 130 7.99 23.15 -2.71
CA PHE A 130 7.77 21.73 -2.98
C PHE A 130 7.10 20.95 -1.84
N ARG A 131 6.84 21.58 -0.68
CA ARG A 131 6.22 20.95 0.50
C ARG A 131 4.82 20.45 0.18
N ILE A 132 3.98 21.31 -0.39
CA ILE A 132 2.60 20.97 -0.75
C ILE A 132 2.58 19.83 -1.77
N ALA A 133 3.43 19.85 -2.80
CA ALA A 133 3.50 18.77 -3.80
C ALA A 133 4.01 17.43 -3.23
N ARG A 134 4.98 17.45 -2.30
CA ARG A 134 5.47 16.24 -1.62
C ARG A 134 4.44 15.64 -0.68
N GLU A 135 3.69 16.50 0.02
CA GLU A 135 2.67 16.11 1.00
C GLU A 135 1.33 15.71 0.33
N THR A 136 0.99 16.26 -0.83
CA THR A 136 -0.26 15.92 -1.56
C THR A 136 -0.13 14.76 -2.53
N LEU A 137 1.05 14.46 -3.07
CA LEU A 137 1.23 13.39 -4.06
C LEU A 137 1.62 12.02 -3.48
N GLY A 138 1.75 11.89 -2.16
CA GLY A 138 2.03 10.59 -1.54
C GLY A 138 3.37 9.96 -1.97
N PHE A 139 4.29 10.75 -2.52
CA PHE A 139 5.71 10.37 -2.61
C PHE A 139 6.30 10.46 -1.21
N ASP A 140 5.92 9.47 -0.39
CA ASP A 140 6.68 9.06 0.78
C ASP A 140 8.14 9.01 0.33
N ASN A 141 9.00 9.80 0.96
CA ASN A 141 10.41 9.88 0.60
C ASN A 141 10.95 8.44 0.45
N PRO A 142 11.39 8.00 -0.73
CA PRO A 142 11.91 6.63 -0.92
C PRO A 142 13.15 6.37 -0.05
N ASN A 143 13.73 7.43 0.51
CA ASN A 143 14.82 7.41 1.48
C ASN A 143 14.36 7.62 2.94
N LYS A 144 13.12 7.30 3.33
CA LYS A 144 12.79 7.10 4.75
C LYS A 144 13.18 5.66 5.11
N PRO A 145 14.38 5.44 5.68
CA PRO A 145 14.74 4.14 6.22
C PRO A 145 13.71 3.73 7.27
N PHE A 146 13.32 2.46 7.25
CA PHE A 146 12.68 1.79 8.37
C PHE A 146 13.67 1.82 9.54
N TYR A 147 13.53 2.77 10.45
CA TYR A 147 14.14 2.76 11.78
C TYR A 147 13.04 2.88 12.81
#